data_AF-A0A1Z8SM98-F1
#
_entry.id   AF-A0A1Z8SM98-F1
#
_cell.length_a   1.000
_cell.length_b   1.000
_cell.length_c   1.000
_cell.angle_alpha   90.00
_cell.angle_beta   90.00
_cell.angle_gamma   90.00
#
_symmetry.space_group_name_H-M   'P 1'
#
loop_
_entity.id
_entity.type
_entity.pdbx_description
1 polymer ?
#
loop_
_entity_poly.entity_id
_entity_poly.type
_entity_poly.pdbx_seq_one_letter_code
_entity_poly.pdbx_strand_id
1 'polypeptide(L)'
;MNPRTTMILAILAVILTSLAYRSIRDSRPTYVVGLEKPLNFSIPAVNTLEIIRGKGDPIEIVRQASDQSQGQSFWRIEKPVSDPGRYSAIEDLLLMLRDIESYGEGPKNLAQCGLDDPLVSVKIKTGSETHELLLGKDHPSLNRAYALIDGRSVLVNRLLREVLQQFRLSEIREDAVVGISPARIRRIKLERPGVAEVELRKSGAFWSMEQPYPGDANSSAIESWLQKLSQWAVIDYLDDDAAVAAALETPRATLTLETDDTTKVIEVGPVFAVEGQSAAVAVKVSDRSAILIVAGSTAENLVQRKAESWVSPYLIRFDDPRIEAMALSRGSYGPVEIIKKDGGGWNLNWAGEQGSREANTDLIDSYLTDLSTLKAERWQRVDRQALQKWGFDQPLLEIRLESPGGESELLLIGSSVPENPGLHYVWNPRRESCALASLAPLESLRRAPFSLRSLRLAPPAQEVFRLKLSASGVGQVELVRPSQNWRVVPGSGGSVEDAPIELEMNLLSERLTQMSIGRWLDPGEEAPNQGRHRLRIDWLAPDSSTQPLRTIYLGGRTAEGWIRARLGDSDWAFALAPLPGANLEALGLEVLRQLTVTEEED
;
A
#
# COMPACT_ATOMS: atom_id res chain seq x y z
N MET A 1 61.42 -33.79 -75.94
CA MET A 1 61.82 -32.90 -74.82
C MET A 1 63.24 -33.25 -74.44
N ASN A 2 64.17 -32.28 -74.50
CA ASN A 2 65.59 -32.55 -74.25
C ASN A 2 65.82 -32.71 -72.73
N PRO A 3 66.32 -33.86 -72.24
CA PRO A 3 66.38 -34.18 -70.82
C PRO A 3 67.20 -33.17 -70.01
N ARG A 4 68.17 -32.50 -70.65
CA ARG A 4 68.96 -31.43 -70.02
C ARG A 4 68.12 -30.19 -69.72
N THR A 5 67.22 -29.81 -70.61
CA THR A 5 66.34 -28.63 -70.44
C THR A 5 65.29 -28.87 -69.36
N THR A 6 64.77 -30.09 -69.28
CA THR A 6 63.82 -30.49 -68.22
C THR A 6 64.49 -30.46 -66.84
N MET A 7 65.76 -30.89 -66.75
CA MET A 7 66.51 -30.86 -65.49
C MET A 7 66.80 -29.43 -65.02
N ILE A 8 67.16 -28.53 -65.94
CA ILE A 8 67.39 -27.11 -65.63
C ILE A 8 66.10 -26.44 -65.14
N LEU A 9 64.96 -26.72 -65.79
CA LEU A 9 63.66 -26.19 -65.36
C LEU A 9 63.24 -26.73 -63.99
N ALA A 10 63.50 -28.01 -63.69
CA ALA A 10 63.21 -28.59 -62.38
C ALA A 10 64.05 -27.94 -61.26
N ILE A 11 65.34 -27.69 -61.51
CA ILE A 11 66.22 -27.00 -60.56
C ILE A 11 65.77 -25.56 -60.36
N LEU A 12 65.42 -24.85 -61.45
CA LEU A 12 64.92 -23.48 -61.37
C LEU A 12 63.60 -23.40 -60.59
N ALA A 13 62.70 -24.36 -60.78
CA ALA A 13 61.45 -24.46 -60.04
C ALA A 13 61.71 -24.69 -58.55
N VAL A 14 62.63 -25.57 -58.17
CA VAL A 14 62.99 -25.79 -56.75
C VAL A 14 63.60 -24.52 -56.12
N ILE A 15 64.47 -23.81 -56.85
CA ILE A 15 65.07 -22.56 -56.36
C ILE A 15 64.01 -21.46 -56.21
N LEU A 16 63.15 -21.27 -57.20
CA LEU A 16 62.08 -20.27 -57.15
C LEU A 16 61.05 -20.60 -56.06
N THR A 17 60.69 -21.88 -55.89
CA THR A 17 59.76 -22.31 -54.83
C THR A 17 60.40 -22.13 -53.45
N SER A 18 61.70 -22.39 -53.31
CA SER A 18 62.42 -22.18 -52.06
C SER A 18 62.59 -20.69 -51.73
N LEU A 19 62.88 -19.84 -52.72
CA LEU A 19 62.92 -18.39 -52.57
C LEU A 19 61.54 -17.79 -52.27
N ALA A 20 60.49 -18.28 -52.93
CA ALA A 20 59.11 -17.88 -52.65
C ALA A 20 58.67 -18.35 -51.26
N TYR A 21 59.00 -19.57 -50.86
CA TYR A 21 58.74 -20.08 -49.51
C TYR A 21 59.49 -19.28 -48.45
N ARG A 22 60.75 -18.91 -48.71
CA ARG A 22 61.56 -18.10 -47.79
C ARG A 22 61.06 -16.65 -47.74
N SER A 23 60.68 -16.06 -48.86
CA SER A 23 60.05 -14.74 -48.91
C SER A 23 58.70 -14.73 -48.17
N ILE A 24 57.86 -15.76 -48.35
CA ILE A 24 56.60 -15.91 -47.60
C ILE A 24 56.86 -16.16 -46.11
N ARG A 25 57.90 -16.92 -45.76
CA ARG A 25 58.28 -17.22 -44.37
C ARG A 25 58.87 -16.00 -43.66
N ASP A 26 59.72 -15.24 -44.34
CA ASP A 26 60.38 -14.04 -43.80
C ASP A 26 59.44 -12.81 -43.85
N SER A 27 58.40 -12.82 -44.69
CA SER A 27 57.33 -11.80 -44.72
C SER A 27 56.12 -12.13 -43.84
N ARG A 28 56.16 -13.23 -43.07
CA ARG A 28 55.19 -13.42 -41.98
C ARG A 28 55.69 -12.58 -40.81
N PRO A 29 55.04 -11.44 -40.47
CA PRO A 29 55.36 -10.78 -39.22
C PRO A 29 55.19 -11.82 -38.11
N THR A 30 56.15 -11.88 -37.21
CA THR A 30 56.02 -12.58 -35.94
C THR A 30 54.85 -11.93 -35.22
N TYR A 31 53.64 -12.48 -35.38
CA TYR A 31 52.53 -12.15 -34.51
C TYR A 31 52.92 -12.65 -33.13
N VAL A 32 53.42 -11.74 -32.30
CA VAL A 32 53.50 -11.98 -30.86
C VAL A 32 52.08 -12.30 -30.44
N VAL A 33 51.80 -13.56 -30.14
CA VAL A 33 50.55 -14.00 -29.51
C VAL A 33 50.68 -13.61 -28.02
N GLY A 34 50.71 -12.31 -27.78
CA GLY A 34 50.55 -11.70 -26.48
C GLY A 34 49.28 -10.88 -26.57
N LEU A 35 48.29 -11.18 -25.74
CA LEU A 35 47.12 -10.35 -25.53
C LEU A 35 47.58 -9.07 -24.80
N GLU A 36 48.22 -8.15 -25.53
CA GLU A 36 48.46 -6.82 -25.00
C GLU A 36 47.15 -6.03 -25.10
N LYS A 37 46.65 -5.57 -23.93
CA LYS A 37 45.60 -4.56 -23.81
C LYS A 37 46.25 -3.19 -23.93
N PRO A 38 46.26 -2.58 -25.12
CA PRO A 38 47.10 -1.43 -25.41
C PRO A 38 46.51 -0.13 -24.85
N LEU A 39 45.21 -0.12 -24.56
CA LEU A 39 44.46 1.01 -24.01
C LEU A 39 44.10 0.70 -22.55
N ASN A 40 44.87 1.22 -21.59
CA ASN A 40 44.70 0.91 -20.17
C ASN A 40 44.33 2.18 -19.39
N PHE A 41 43.10 2.21 -18.87
CA PHE A 41 42.60 3.34 -18.07
C PHE A 41 41.60 2.85 -17.00
N SER A 42 41.45 3.64 -15.93
CA SER A 42 40.48 3.37 -14.88
C SER A 42 39.14 4.00 -15.22
N ILE A 43 38.09 3.18 -15.39
CA ILE A 43 36.75 3.64 -15.76
C ILE A 43 36.17 4.65 -14.76
N PRO A 44 36.26 4.45 -13.42
CA PRO A 44 35.84 5.45 -12.44
C PRO A 44 36.58 6.80 -12.55
N ALA A 45 37.77 6.82 -13.14
CA ALA A 45 38.56 8.04 -13.32
C ALA A 45 38.24 8.79 -14.63
N VAL A 46 37.40 8.22 -15.51
CA VAL A 46 37.04 8.86 -16.78
C VAL A 46 36.13 10.06 -16.51
N ASN A 47 36.59 11.24 -16.94
CA ASN A 47 35.86 12.49 -16.83
C ASN A 47 35.16 12.84 -18.15
N THR A 48 35.77 12.54 -19.29
CA THR A 48 35.19 12.83 -20.61
C THR A 48 35.47 11.69 -21.60
N LEU A 49 34.49 11.41 -22.45
CA LEU A 49 34.60 10.53 -23.61
C LEU A 49 34.13 11.30 -24.85
N GLU A 50 34.97 11.39 -25.87
CA GLU A 50 34.66 12.01 -27.16
C GLU A 50 34.79 10.96 -28.27
N ILE A 51 33.77 10.87 -29.13
CA ILE A 51 33.75 9.96 -30.29
C ILE A 51 33.42 10.74 -31.55
N ILE A 52 34.34 10.73 -32.51
CA ILE A 52 34.21 11.35 -33.83
C ILE A 52 34.18 10.24 -34.88
N ARG A 53 33.17 10.26 -35.75
CA ARG A 53 32.97 9.27 -36.83
C ARG A 53 33.18 9.97 -38.17
N GLY A 54 34.37 9.81 -38.76
CA GLY A 54 34.78 10.51 -39.98
C GLY A 54 34.67 12.04 -39.84
N LYS A 55 33.88 12.67 -40.72
CA LYS A 55 33.60 14.12 -40.69
C LYS A 55 32.25 14.48 -40.01
N GLY A 56 31.64 13.55 -39.28
CA GLY A 56 30.39 13.78 -38.56
C GLY A 56 30.58 14.54 -37.25
N ASP A 57 29.47 14.97 -36.65
CA ASP A 57 29.50 15.71 -35.39
C ASP A 57 30.05 14.86 -34.23
N PRO A 58 30.87 15.47 -33.34
CA PRO A 58 31.41 14.79 -32.18
C PRO A 58 30.30 14.42 -31.21
N ILE A 59 30.38 13.20 -30.67
CA ILE A 59 29.63 12.82 -29.46
C ILE A 59 30.55 13.08 -28.28
N GLU A 60 30.23 14.07 -27.47
CA GLU A 60 31.00 14.42 -26.27
C GLU A 60 30.16 14.12 -25.02
N ILE A 61 30.71 13.28 -24.14
CA ILE A 61 30.07 12.79 -22.93
C ILE A 61 30.94 13.17 -21.74
N VAL A 62 30.33 13.75 -20.71
CA VAL A 62 31.01 14.23 -19.51
C VAL A 62 30.45 13.54 -18.26
N ARG A 63 31.33 13.07 -17.38
CA ARG A 63 30.95 12.55 -16.06
C ARG A 63 30.75 13.73 -15.13
N GLN A 64 29.58 13.83 -14.52
CA GLN A 64 29.27 14.85 -13.53
C GLN A 64 29.14 14.21 -12.15
N ALA A 65 29.70 14.87 -11.13
CA ALA A 65 29.50 14.47 -9.75
C ALA A 65 28.04 14.74 -9.36
N SER A 66 27.41 13.82 -8.63
CA SER A 66 26.10 14.11 -8.04
C SER A 66 26.25 15.20 -6.98
N ASP A 67 25.31 16.15 -6.95
CA ASP A 67 25.04 16.88 -5.71
C ASP A 67 24.75 15.87 -4.59
N GLN A 68 25.17 16.21 -3.37
CA GLN A 68 25.56 15.32 -2.26
C GLN A 68 24.49 14.32 -1.74
N SER A 69 23.39 14.10 -2.45
CA SER A 69 22.30 13.19 -2.10
C SER A 69 22.26 11.85 -2.86
N GLN A 70 23.00 11.67 -3.98
CA GLN A 70 22.93 10.43 -4.78
C GLN A 70 24.13 9.48 -4.67
N GLY A 71 25.28 9.90 -4.14
CA GLY A 71 26.43 9.02 -3.95
C GLY A 71 27.02 8.36 -5.22
N GLN A 72 26.44 8.59 -6.40
CA GLN A 72 26.88 8.08 -7.69
C GLN A 72 26.90 9.22 -8.71
N SER A 73 28.02 9.36 -9.41
CA SER A 73 28.17 10.24 -10.56
C SER A 73 27.21 9.84 -11.69
N PHE A 74 26.77 10.80 -12.48
CA PHE A 74 25.95 10.56 -13.66
C PHE A 74 26.66 11.03 -14.93
N TRP A 75 26.19 10.57 -16.08
CA TRP A 75 26.74 10.93 -17.38
C TRP A 75 25.84 11.93 -18.07
N ARG A 76 26.44 12.93 -18.72
CA ARG A 76 25.74 13.94 -19.53
C ARG A 76 26.35 14.00 -20.91
N ILE A 77 25.50 14.00 -21.92
CA ILE A 77 25.86 14.26 -23.31
C ILE A 77 25.83 15.77 -23.50
N GLU A 78 26.94 16.35 -23.97
CA GLU A 78 27.08 17.79 -24.23
C GLU A 78 27.05 18.10 -25.74
N LYS A 79 27.45 17.15 -26.58
CA LYS A 79 27.41 17.27 -28.05
C LYS A 79 26.89 15.99 -28.71
N PRO A 80 26.20 16.11 -29.86
CA PRO A 80 25.75 17.35 -30.52
C PRO A 80 24.59 18.07 -29.82
N VAL A 81 23.95 17.40 -28.85
CA VAL A 81 22.86 17.97 -28.05
C VAL A 81 23.16 17.84 -26.56
N SER A 82 22.44 18.62 -25.74
CA SER A 82 22.49 18.50 -24.29
C SER A 82 21.42 17.52 -23.79
N ASP A 83 21.80 16.33 -23.31
CA ASP A 83 20.87 15.29 -22.87
C ASP A 83 21.48 14.39 -21.76
N PRO A 84 20.69 13.80 -20.86
CA PRO A 84 21.21 12.81 -19.91
C PRO A 84 21.69 11.54 -20.62
N GLY A 85 22.82 11.01 -20.15
CA GLY A 85 23.41 9.76 -20.64
C GLY A 85 23.02 8.56 -19.78
N ARG A 86 22.60 7.47 -20.42
CA ARG A 86 22.27 6.20 -19.76
C ARG A 86 23.54 5.58 -19.19
N TYR A 87 23.59 5.49 -17.86
CA TYR A 87 24.80 5.11 -17.14
C TYR A 87 25.38 3.76 -17.58
N SER A 88 24.55 2.72 -17.61
CA SER A 88 24.99 1.36 -17.98
C SER A 88 25.58 1.29 -19.39
N ALA A 89 24.91 1.89 -20.38
CA ALA A 89 25.37 1.86 -21.77
C ALA A 89 26.73 2.55 -21.96
N ILE A 90 26.97 3.65 -21.24
CA ILE A 90 28.23 4.39 -21.31
C ILE A 90 29.35 3.62 -20.61
N GLU A 91 29.07 3.04 -19.44
CA GLU A 91 30.04 2.20 -18.73
C GLU A 91 30.40 0.93 -19.52
N ASP A 92 29.43 0.29 -20.17
CA ASP A 92 29.65 -0.86 -21.07
C ASP A 92 30.51 -0.49 -22.28
N LEU A 93 30.30 0.71 -22.84
CA LEU A 93 31.14 1.25 -23.90
C LEU A 93 32.59 1.48 -23.41
N LEU A 94 32.77 2.05 -22.21
CA LEU A 94 34.09 2.24 -21.61
C LEU A 94 34.78 0.90 -21.31
N LEU A 95 34.04 -0.11 -20.87
CA LEU A 95 34.55 -1.48 -20.69
C LEU A 95 35.02 -2.06 -22.02
N MET A 96 34.20 -1.96 -23.06
CA MET A 96 34.55 -2.41 -24.42
C MET A 96 35.83 -1.73 -24.92
N LEU A 97 35.99 -0.43 -24.70
CA LEU A 97 37.18 0.33 -25.11
C LEU A 97 38.42 -0.08 -24.30
N ARG A 98 38.31 -0.23 -22.98
CA ARG A 98 39.43 -0.65 -22.12
C ARG A 98 39.92 -2.06 -22.46
N ASP A 99 39.01 -2.94 -22.84
CA ASP A 99 39.31 -4.35 -23.11
C ASP A 99 39.66 -4.65 -24.58
N ILE A 100 40.01 -3.61 -25.36
CA ILE A 100 40.54 -3.77 -26.71
C ILE A 100 41.80 -4.64 -26.69
N GLU A 101 41.85 -5.61 -27.60
CA GLU A 101 43.01 -6.48 -27.81
C GLU A 101 43.79 -6.04 -29.06
N SER A 102 45.12 -6.02 -28.94
CA SER A 102 46.02 -5.89 -30.09
C SER A 102 46.50 -7.27 -30.56
N TYR A 103 46.65 -7.43 -31.88
CA TYR A 103 47.04 -8.69 -32.52
C TYR A 103 48.35 -8.58 -33.31
N GLY A 104 49.15 -7.54 -33.02
CA GLY A 104 50.44 -7.27 -33.68
C GLY A 104 50.66 -5.80 -34.01
N GLU A 105 51.88 -5.48 -34.44
CA GLU A 105 52.26 -4.14 -34.87
C GLU A 105 51.60 -3.75 -36.21
N GLY A 106 51.19 -2.49 -36.31
CA GLY A 106 50.70 -1.88 -37.53
C GLY A 106 51.82 -1.21 -38.35
N PRO A 107 51.56 -0.81 -39.60
CA PRO A 107 52.56 -0.15 -40.45
C PRO A 107 52.98 1.19 -39.86
N LYS A 108 54.25 1.55 -40.04
CA LYS A 108 54.78 2.87 -39.63
C LYS A 108 54.23 4.02 -40.48
N ASN A 109 53.80 3.74 -41.71
CA ASN A 109 53.23 4.73 -42.61
C ASN A 109 51.72 4.87 -42.37
N LEU A 110 51.33 5.93 -41.63
CA LEU A 110 49.94 6.18 -41.23
C LEU A 110 49.00 6.41 -42.42
N ALA A 111 49.48 7.03 -43.50
CA ALA A 111 48.68 7.32 -44.69
C ALA A 111 48.25 6.06 -45.45
N GLN A 112 49.11 5.02 -45.46
CA GLN A 112 48.77 3.73 -46.09
C GLN A 112 47.65 2.99 -45.34
N CYS A 113 47.47 3.31 -44.06
CA CYS A 113 46.52 2.68 -43.16
C CYS A 113 45.24 3.50 -42.98
N GLY A 114 45.19 4.75 -43.50
CA GLY A 114 44.11 5.70 -43.25
C GLY A 114 44.03 6.13 -41.78
N LEU A 115 45.18 6.26 -41.10
CA LEU A 115 45.27 6.78 -39.73
C LEU A 115 45.62 8.29 -39.69
N ASP A 116 45.98 8.87 -40.84
CA ASP A 116 46.11 10.31 -41.08
C ASP A 116 44.76 11.01 -41.27
N ASP A 117 43.78 10.29 -41.81
CA ASP A 117 42.36 10.66 -41.88
C ASP A 117 41.52 9.49 -41.31
N PRO A 118 41.45 9.35 -39.96
CA PRO A 118 40.86 8.18 -39.32
C PRO A 118 39.34 8.12 -39.54
N LEU A 119 38.82 6.91 -39.70
CA LEU A 119 37.38 6.67 -39.84
C LEU A 119 36.63 6.84 -38.51
N VAL A 120 37.31 6.56 -37.40
CA VAL A 120 36.80 6.82 -36.04
C VAL A 120 37.95 7.33 -35.19
N SER A 121 37.71 8.37 -34.41
CA SER A 121 38.59 8.84 -33.35
C SER A 121 37.84 8.79 -32.01
N VAL A 122 38.48 8.22 -31.00
CA VAL A 122 37.97 8.18 -29.63
C VAL A 122 39.01 8.81 -28.72
N LYS A 123 38.59 9.77 -27.90
CA LYS A 123 39.43 10.42 -26.89
C LYS A 123 38.81 10.25 -25.51
N ILE A 124 39.60 9.72 -24.57
CA ILE A 124 39.19 9.46 -23.19
C ILE A 124 40.08 10.28 -22.28
N LYS A 125 39.51 11.14 -21.43
CA LYS A 125 40.29 11.89 -20.43
C LYS A 125 40.07 11.32 -19.04
N THR A 126 41.15 11.00 -18.36
CA THR A 126 41.20 10.42 -17.00
C THR A 126 42.00 11.34 -16.09
N GLY A 127 41.35 12.29 -15.42
CA GLY A 127 42.04 13.29 -14.60
C GLY A 127 43.10 14.07 -15.41
N SER A 128 44.38 13.74 -15.21
CA SER A 128 45.53 14.34 -15.91
C SER A 128 45.94 13.64 -17.22
N GLU A 129 45.47 12.42 -17.46
CA GLU A 129 45.85 11.64 -18.64
C GLU A 129 44.81 11.75 -19.75
N THR A 130 45.26 11.64 -21.00
CA THR A 130 44.41 11.57 -22.18
C THR A 130 44.83 10.37 -23.01
N HIS A 131 43.89 9.46 -23.21
CA HIS A 131 44.08 8.31 -24.07
C HIS A 131 43.39 8.53 -25.41
N GLU A 132 44.03 8.11 -26.48
CA GLU A 132 43.55 8.30 -27.86
C GLU A 132 43.57 6.98 -28.63
N LEU A 133 42.44 6.69 -29.27
CA LEU A 133 42.25 5.58 -30.18
C LEU A 133 41.82 6.13 -31.54
N LEU A 134 42.66 5.94 -32.56
CA LEU A 134 42.32 6.21 -33.95
C LEU A 134 42.13 4.88 -34.69
N LEU A 135 41.06 4.76 -35.48
CA LEU A 135 40.76 3.58 -36.27
C LEU A 135 40.77 3.93 -37.77
N GLY A 136 41.62 3.24 -38.51
CA GLY A 136 41.82 3.43 -39.95
C GLY A 136 41.10 2.37 -40.79
N LYS A 137 41.68 2.04 -41.94
CA LYS A 137 41.15 1.07 -42.91
C LYS A 137 41.31 -0.38 -42.43
N ASP A 138 40.59 -1.27 -43.10
CA ASP A 138 40.74 -2.72 -42.91
C ASP A 138 42.08 -3.21 -43.44
N HIS A 139 42.64 -4.22 -42.77
CA HIS A 139 43.81 -4.93 -43.25
C HIS A 139 43.45 -5.68 -44.54
N PRO A 140 44.24 -5.60 -45.64
CA PRO A 140 43.87 -6.16 -46.94
C PRO A 140 43.52 -7.64 -46.97
N SER A 141 44.11 -8.43 -46.06
CA SER A 141 44.01 -9.90 -46.05
C SER A 141 43.63 -10.52 -44.69
N LEU A 142 43.53 -9.73 -43.63
CA LEU A 142 43.23 -10.22 -42.29
C LEU A 142 41.89 -9.63 -41.83
N ASN A 143 41.15 -10.36 -41.01
CA ASN A 143 39.95 -9.83 -40.37
C ASN A 143 40.32 -8.88 -39.21
N ARG A 144 41.04 -7.80 -39.53
CA ARG A 144 41.62 -6.82 -38.61
C ARG A 144 41.52 -5.41 -39.21
N ALA A 145 41.55 -4.40 -38.36
CA ALA A 145 41.66 -2.99 -38.76
C ALA A 145 42.95 -2.40 -38.21
N TYR A 146 43.50 -1.40 -38.91
CA TYR A 146 44.62 -0.62 -38.39
C TYR A 146 44.14 0.35 -37.32
N ALA A 147 44.88 0.43 -36.21
CA ALA A 147 44.59 1.37 -35.12
C ALA A 147 45.86 2.10 -34.67
N LEU A 148 45.69 3.32 -34.18
CA LEU A 148 46.70 4.05 -33.41
C LEU A 148 46.20 4.18 -31.98
N ILE A 149 46.92 3.63 -31.01
CA ILE A 149 46.53 3.65 -29.59
C ILE A 149 47.66 4.29 -28.80
N ASP A 150 47.40 5.47 -28.22
CA ASP A 150 48.39 6.28 -27.50
C ASP A 150 49.73 6.41 -28.27
N GLY A 151 49.63 6.65 -29.59
CA GLY A 151 50.78 6.79 -30.50
C GLY A 151 51.38 5.48 -31.02
N ARG A 152 50.90 4.30 -30.59
CA ARG A 152 51.37 2.99 -31.05
C ARG A 152 50.48 2.44 -32.17
N SER A 153 51.08 2.16 -33.33
CA SER A 153 50.39 1.56 -34.48
C SER A 153 50.22 0.05 -34.28
N VAL A 154 48.98 -0.44 -34.27
CA VAL A 154 48.64 -1.83 -33.97
C VAL A 154 47.52 -2.35 -34.88
N LEU A 155 47.31 -3.68 -34.86
CA LEU A 155 46.16 -4.34 -35.49
C LEU A 155 45.12 -4.73 -34.43
N VAL A 156 43.87 -4.28 -34.61
CA VAL A 156 42.73 -4.61 -33.72
C VAL A 156 41.66 -5.39 -34.47
N ASN A 157 40.68 -5.92 -33.75
CA ASN A 157 39.52 -6.57 -34.37
C ASN A 157 38.75 -5.59 -35.26
N ARG A 158 38.46 -5.99 -36.51
CA ARG A 158 37.69 -5.19 -37.47
C ARG A 158 36.30 -4.82 -36.97
N LEU A 159 35.67 -5.69 -36.18
CA LEU A 159 34.33 -5.46 -35.62
C LEU A 159 34.26 -4.22 -34.71
N LEU A 160 35.34 -3.91 -33.99
CA LEU A 160 35.40 -2.71 -33.14
C LEU A 160 35.19 -1.43 -33.97
N ARG A 161 35.87 -1.33 -35.13
CA ARG A 161 35.71 -0.22 -36.07
C ARG A 161 34.29 -0.13 -36.59
N GLU A 162 33.71 -1.26 -37.01
CA GLU A 162 32.35 -1.31 -37.54
C GLU A 162 31.31 -0.84 -36.50
N VAL A 163 31.43 -1.31 -35.25
CA VAL A 163 30.56 -0.92 -34.13
C VAL A 163 30.68 0.58 -33.86
N LEU A 164 31.89 1.11 -33.65
CA LEU A 164 32.07 2.53 -33.33
C LEU A 164 31.72 3.46 -34.49
N GLN A 165 31.86 3.01 -35.74
CA GLN A 165 31.47 3.77 -36.92
C GLN A 165 29.94 3.85 -37.08
N GLN A 166 29.21 2.80 -36.68
CA GLN A 166 27.74 2.75 -36.73
C GLN A 166 27.07 3.25 -35.46
N PHE A 167 27.84 3.49 -34.39
CA PHE A 167 27.38 3.91 -33.08
C PHE A 167 26.51 5.16 -33.15
N ARG A 168 25.27 5.02 -32.67
CA ARG A 168 24.27 6.09 -32.67
C ARG A 168 24.18 6.73 -31.31
N LEU A 169 23.93 8.04 -31.30
CA LEU A 169 23.71 8.80 -30.08
C LEU A 169 22.55 8.24 -29.23
N SER A 170 21.51 7.73 -29.86
CA SER A 170 20.37 7.09 -29.20
C SER A 170 20.74 5.86 -28.35
N GLU A 171 21.88 5.22 -28.60
CA GLU A 171 22.33 4.03 -27.85
C GLU A 171 22.79 4.37 -26.42
N ILE A 172 23.11 5.64 -26.15
CA ILE A 172 23.59 6.12 -24.85
C ILE A 172 22.71 7.20 -24.24
N ARG A 173 21.65 7.66 -24.93
CA ARG A 173 20.67 8.59 -24.35
C ARG A 173 19.84 7.87 -23.28
N GLU A 174 19.46 8.61 -22.25
CA GLU A 174 18.53 8.13 -21.22
C GLU A 174 17.17 7.78 -21.84
N ASP A 175 16.72 6.55 -21.59
CA ASP A 175 15.47 6.02 -22.13
C ASP A 175 14.29 6.26 -21.21
N ALA A 176 14.51 6.60 -19.93
CA ALA A 176 13.44 7.00 -19.03
C ALA A 176 12.92 8.41 -19.37
N VAL A 177 11.60 8.54 -19.56
CA VAL A 177 10.96 9.85 -19.74
C VAL A 177 11.02 10.67 -18.45
N VAL A 178 10.79 10.01 -17.31
CA VAL A 178 10.74 10.66 -16.00
C VAL A 178 12.08 10.64 -15.29
N GLY A 179 12.75 9.48 -15.19
CA GLY A 179 14.07 9.39 -14.56
C GLY A 179 14.12 9.79 -13.06
N ILE A 180 12.97 9.84 -12.38
CA ILE A 180 12.85 10.13 -10.94
C ILE A 180 12.25 8.92 -10.25
N SER A 181 12.86 8.49 -9.13
CA SER A 181 12.28 7.46 -8.28
C SER A 181 10.95 7.93 -7.67
N PRO A 182 9.84 7.18 -7.82
CA PRO A 182 8.54 7.52 -7.26
C PRO A 182 8.55 7.88 -5.77
N ALA A 183 9.44 7.27 -4.99
CA ALA A 183 9.55 7.49 -3.55
C ALA A 183 10.04 8.90 -3.18
N ARG A 184 10.75 9.57 -4.10
CA ARG A 184 11.31 10.91 -3.90
C ARG A 184 10.31 12.03 -4.22
N ILE A 185 9.24 11.72 -4.93
CA ILE A 185 8.26 12.72 -5.37
C ILE A 185 7.43 13.16 -4.17
N ARG A 186 7.43 14.47 -3.92
CA ARG A 186 6.71 15.13 -2.82
C ARG A 186 5.51 15.94 -3.29
N ARG A 187 5.54 16.45 -4.52
CA ARG A 187 4.42 17.19 -5.10
C ARG A 187 4.18 16.76 -6.54
N ILE A 188 2.91 16.71 -6.91
CA ILE A 188 2.44 16.42 -8.27
C ILE A 188 1.49 17.55 -8.64
N LYS A 189 1.77 18.25 -9.74
CA LYS A 189 0.87 19.23 -10.34
C LYS A 189 0.51 18.77 -11.75
N LEU A 190 -0.78 18.69 -12.07
CA LEU A 190 -1.28 18.33 -13.39
C LEU A 190 -2.20 19.43 -13.92
N GLU A 191 -1.74 20.11 -14.96
CA GLU A 191 -2.43 21.21 -15.63
C GLU A 191 -2.89 20.78 -17.02
N ARG A 192 -4.14 21.12 -17.38
CA ARG A 192 -4.73 20.77 -18.67
C ARG A 192 -5.65 21.88 -19.15
N PRO A 193 -5.62 22.23 -20.45
CA PRO A 193 -6.51 23.24 -20.99
C PRO A 193 -7.99 22.92 -20.73
N GLY A 194 -8.72 23.87 -20.12
CA GLY A 194 -10.17 23.75 -19.87
C GLY A 194 -10.57 22.78 -18.76
N VAL A 195 -9.62 22.20 -18.03
CA VAL A 195 -9.87 21.30 -16.89
C VAL A 195 -9.26 21.92 -15.64
N ALA A 196 -9.92 21.74 -14.49
CA ALA A 196 -9.39 22.21 -13.22
C ALA A 196 -8.02 21.57 -12.93
N GLU A 197 -7.09 22.40 -12.45
CA GLU A 197 -5.76 21.97 -12.03
C GLU A 197 -5.88 20.93 -10.91
N VAL A 198 -4.98 19.95 -10.93
CA VAL A 198 -4.84 19.02 -9.83
C VAL A 198 -3.48 19.18 -9.17
N GLU A 199 -3.51 19.36 -7.86
CA GLU A 199 -2.31 19.49 -7.04
C GLU A 199 -2.37 18.49 -5.89
N LEU A 200 -1.35 17.63 -5.80
CA LEU A 200 -1.21 16.63 -4.76
C LEU A 200 0.10 16.86 -4.00
N ARG A 201 0.06 16.73 -2.68
CA ARG A 201 1.23 16.87 -1.80
C ARG A 201 1.39 15.62 -0.93
N LYS A 202 2.61 15.14 -0.79
CA LYS A 202 2.97 14.06 0.14
C LYS A 202 3.41 14.66 1.48
N SER A 203 2.78 14.22 2.56
CA SER A 203 3.18 14.51 3.93
C SER A 203 3.31 13.19 4.69
N GLY A 204 4.52 12.88 5.17
CA GLY A 204 4.83 11.58 5.74
C GLY A 204 4.53 10.43 4.76
N ALA A 205 3.65 9.52 5.17
CA ALA A 205 3.21 8.38 4.35
C ALA A 205 1.99 8.69 3.47
N PHE A 206 1.35 9.85 3.63
CA PHE A 206 0.05 10.13 3.03
C PHE A 206 0.12 11.19 1.95
N TRP A 207 -0.78 11.07 0.99
CA TRP A 207 -1.02 12.10 -0.01
C TRP A 207 -2.29 12.87 0.33
N SER A 208 -2.24 14.18 0.18
CA SER A 208 -3.40 15.08 0.21
C SER A 208 -3.57 15.75 -1.15
N MET A 209 -4.82 16.08 -1.47
CA MET A 209 -5.18 16.92 -2.60
C MET A 209 -5.33 18.36 -2.10
N GLU A 210 -4.68 19.30 -2.76
CA GLU A 210 -4.80 20.74 -2.51
C GLU A 210 -5.77 21.39 -3.50
N GLN A 211 -5.75 20.92 -4.76
CA GLN A 211 -6.66 21.36 -5.83
C GLN A 211 -7.19 20.14 -6.61
N PRO A 212 -8.42 20.18 -7.15
CA PRO A 212 -9.36 21.32 -7.11
C PRO A 212 -10.26 21.34 -5.87
N TYR A 213 -10.24 20.30 -5.04
CA TYR A 213 -10.97 20.26 -3.77
C TYR A 213 -10.05 19.70 -2.67
N PRO A 214 -9.77 20.48 -1.62
CA PRO A 214 -8.90 20.04 -0.53
C PRO A 214 -9.40 18.78 0.18
N GLY A 215 -8.52 17.81 0.41
CA GLY A 215 -8.87 16.59 1.13
C GLY A 215 -7.83 15.48 1.07
N ASP A 216 -8.15 14.33 1.66
CA ASP A 216 -7.28 13.17 1.61
C ASP A 216 -7.26 12.55 0.22
N ALA A 217 -6.07 12.26 -0.28
CA ALA A 217 -5.88 11.58 -1.54
C ALA A 217 -5.64 10.08 -1.32
N ASN A 218 -5.92 9.29 -2.35
CA ASN A 218 -5.68 7.86 -2.34
C ASN A 218 -4.20 7.59 -2.59
N SER A 219 -3.41 7.51 -1.51
CA SER A 219 -1.97 7.23 -1.58
C SER A 219 -1.65 6.01 -2.42
N SER A 220 -2.40 4.92 -2.24
CA SER A 220 -2.15 3.66 -2.98
C SER A 220 -2.35 3.82 -4.50
N ALA A 221 -3.36 4.59 -4.91
CA ALA A 221 -3.64 4.85 -6.32
C ALA A 221 -2.60 5.81 -6.93
N ILE A 222 -2.14 6.81 -6.16
CA ILE A 222 -1.10 7.74 -6.59
C ILE A 222 0.23 7.02 -6.74
N GLU A 223 0.64 6.22 -5.75
CA GLU A 223 1.90 5.48 -5.80
C GLU A 223 1.88 4.45 -6.93
N SER A 224 0.77 3.73 -7.13
CA SER A 224 0.62 2.81 -8.27
C SER A 224 0.70 3.53 -9.62
N TRP A 225 0.19 4.76 -9.70
CA TRP A 225 0.28 5.58 -10.91
C TRP A 225 1.70 6.09 -11.16
N LEU A 226 2.40 6.57 -10.12
CA LEU A 226 3.80 6.97 -10.20
C LEU A 226 4.71 5.81 -10.60
N GLN A 227 4.44 4.58 -10.13
CA GLN A 227 5.18 3.38 -10.55
C GLN A 227 4.97 3.03 -12.03
N LYS A 228 3.78 3.25 -12.59
CA LYS A 228 3.57 3.11 -14.04
C LYS A 228 4.28 4.21 -14.81
N LEU A 229 4.28 5.42 -14.26
CA LEU A 229 4.93 6.57 -14.87
C LEU A 229 6.47 6.43 -14.89
N SER A 230 7.08 5.83 -13.87
CA SER A 230 8.52 5.57 -13.83
C SER A 230 8.99 4.53 -14.86
N GLN A 231 8.08 3.68 -15.35
CA GLN A 231 8.35 2.71 -16.42
C GLN A 231 8.15 3.31 -17.83
N TRP A 232 7.81 4.60 -17.92
CA TRP A 232 7.57 5.24 -19.20
C TRP A 232 8.88 5.47 -19.95
N ALA A 233 9.02 4.78 -21.08
CA ALA A 233 10.22 4.77 -21.89
C ALA A 233 10.07 5.57 -23.19
N VAL A 234 11.19 6.14 -23.63
CA VAL A 234 11.34 6.79 -24.93
C VAL A 234 11.44 5.74 -26.04
N ILE A 235 10.74 5.99 -27.13
CA ILE A 235 10.77 5.19 -28.36
C ILE A 235 11.76 5.80 -29.35
N ASP A 236 11.71 7.13 -29.52
CA ASP A 236 12.58 7.85 -30.44
C ASP A 236 12.84 9.29 -29.97
N TYR A 237 13.83 9.94 -30.57
CA TYR A 237 14.25 11.30 -30.25
C TYR A 237 14.15 12.18 -31.49
N LEU A 238 13.47 13.32 -31.38
CA LEU A 238 13.43 14.35 -32.40
C LEU A 238 14.32 15.52 -31.99
N ASP A 239 15.49 15.58 -32.63
CA ASP A 239 16.40 16.71 -32.55
C ASP A 239 16.01 17.74 -33.64
N ASP A 240 15.74 18.99 -33.25
CA ASP A 240 15.44 20.12 -34.16
C ASP A 240 14.16 20.03 -35.03
N ASP A 241 13.05 19.47 -34.51
CA ASP A 241 11.74 19.52 -35.19
C ASP A 241 10.93 20.77 -34.80
N ALA A 242 11.03 21.82 -35.63
CA ALA A 242 10.36 23.10 -35.39
C ALA A 242 8.83 23.01 -35.41
N ALA A 243 8.25 22.10 -36.19
CA ALA A 243 6.80 21.95 -36.30
C ALA A 243 6.22 21.32 -35.03
N VAL A 244 6.88 20.28 -34.50
CA VAL A 244 6.50 19.64 -33.24
C VAL A 244 6.78 20.57 -32.05
N ALA A 245 7.89 21.30 -32.07
CA ALA A 245 8.21 22.31 -31.06
C ALA A 245 7.12 23.39 -30.95
N ALA A 246 6.64 23.91 -32.08
CA ALA A 246 5.54 24.89 -32.10
C ALA A 246 4.23 24.31 -31.53
N ALA A 247 3.91 23.04 -31.81
CA ALA A 247 2.73 22.39 -31.26
C ALA A 247 2.78 22.20 -29.73
N LEU A 248 3.98 22.18 -29.14
CA LEU A 248 4.21 22.06 -27.69
C LEU A 248 4.12 23.40 -26.95
N GLU A 249 3.97 24.55 -27.63
CA GLU A 249 3.68 25.83 -26.97
C GLU A 249 2.29 25.85 -26.31
N THR A 250 1.38 25.01 -26.78
CA THR A 250 0.05 24.79 -26.19
C THR A 250 -0.12 23.30 -25.84
N PRO A 251 0.51 22.82 -24.76
CA PRO A 251 0.49 21.41 -24.41
C PRO A 251 -0.93 20.95 -24.02
N ARG A 252 -1.24 19.68 -24.35
CA ARG A 252 -2.51 19.04 -23.98
C ARG A 252 -2.58 18.69 -22.49
N ALA A 253 -1.43 18.49 -21.87
CA ALA A 253 -1.25 18.35 -20.44
C ALA A 253 0.18 18.75 -20.04
N THR A 254 0.32 19.37 -18.88
CA THR A 254 1.61 19.66 -18.26
C THR A 254 1.63 18.99 -16.89
N LEU A 255 2.59 18.08 -16.70
CA LEU A 255 2.83 17.39 -15.44
C LEU A 255 4.11 17.94 -14.81
N THR A 256 4.00 18.46 -13.60
CA THR A 256 5.14 18.84 -12.77
C THR A 256 5.29 17.86 -11.61
N LEU A 257 6.50 17.33 -11.46
CA LEU A 257 6.90 16.46 -10.36
C LEU A 257 8.00 17.16 -9.57
N GLU A 258 7.76 17.42 -8.28
CA GLU A 258 8.74 18.05 -7.40
C GLU A 258 9.26 17.02 -6.38
N THR A 259 10.57 16.99 -6.22
CA THR A 259 11.27 16.32 -5.13
C THR A 259 11.86 17.39 -4.19
N ASP A 260 12.58 16.95 -3.15
CA ASP A 260 13.25 17.87 -2.22
C ASP A 260 14.38 18.71 -2.89
N ASP A 261 14.89 18.26 -4.03
CA ASP A 261 16.09 18.79 -4.70
C ASP A 261 15.89 19.16 -6.19
N THR A 262 14.82 18.70 -6.83
CA THR A 262 14.59 18.96 -8.26
C THR A 262 13.12 19.11 -8.60
N THR A 263 12.85 19.84 -9.70
CA THR A 263 11.54 19.95 -10.31
C THR A 263 11.65 19.49 -11.75
N LYS A 264 10.81 18.53 -12.13
CA LYS A 264 10.73 18.02 -13.49
C LYS A 264 9.37 18.34 -14.10
N VAL A 265 9.39 18.97 -15.27
CA VAL A 265 8.19 19.31 -16.04
C VAL A 265 8.13 18.47 -17.31
N ILE A 266 6.97 17.89 -17.57
CA ILE A 266 6.67 17.04 -18.71
C ILE A 266 5.47 17.63 -19.45
N GLU A 267 5.68 18.08 -20.68
CA GLU A 267 4.68 18.72 -21.53
C GLU A 267 4.24 17.74 -22.62
N VAL A 268 2.94 17.42 -22.66
CA VAL A 268 2.35 16.45 -23.60
C VAL A 268 1.85 17.17 -24.84
N GLY A 269 2.45 16.83 -25.99
CA GLY A 269 2.16 17.41 -27.29
C GLY A 269 1.18 16.59 -28.15
N PRO A 270 1.24 16.75 -29.48
CA PRO A 270 0.32 16.10 -30.41
C PRO A 270 0.52 14.57 -30.48
N VAL A 271 -0.55 13.90 -30.92
CA VAL A 271 -0.55 12.45 -31.19
C VAL A 271 -0.11 12.20 -32.62
N PHE A 272 0.80 11.24 -32.81
CA PHE A 272 1.21 10.70 -34.11
C PHE A 272 0.58 9.32 -34.31
N ALA A 273 0.01 9.12 -35.49
CA ALA A 273 -0.34 7.79 -35.95
C ALA A 273 0.91 7.14 -36.55
N VAL A 274 1.37 6.04 -35.96
CA VAL A 274 2.38 5.16 -36.56
C VAL A 274 1.64 4.03 -37.26
N GLU A 275 1.97 3.75 -38.52
CA GLU A 275 1.40 2.60 -39.24
C GLU A 275 1.72 1.29 -38.48
N GLY A 276 0.69 0.56 -38.05
CA GLY A 276 0.86 -0.78 -37.44
C GLY A 276 0.62 -0.95 -35.92
N GLN A 277 0.11 0.07 -35.20
CA GLN A 277 -0.41 0.08 -33.80
C GLN A 277 0.41 0.86 -32.75
N SER A 278 -0.36 1.36 -31.76
CA SER A 278 -0.07 2.36 -30.72
C SER A 278 0.16 3.77 -31.23
N ALA A 279 -0.75 4.67 -30.87
CA ALA A 279 -0.55 6.10 -30.99
C ALA A 279 0.76 6.48 -30.27
N ALA A 280 1.68 7.14 -30.96
CA ALA A 280 2.87 7.73 -30.35
C ALA A 280 2.57 9.19 -30.02
N VAL A 281 3.25 9.76 -29.04
CA VAL A 281 3.02 11.15 -28.62
C VAL A 281 4.35 11.86 -28.49
N ALA A 282 4.41 13.13 -28.90
CA ALA A 282 5.57 13.98 -28.60
C ALA A 282 5.47 14.49 -27.17
N VAL A 283 6.57 14.41 -26.44
CA VAL A 283 6.68 14.91 -25.08
C VAL A 283 7.96 15.71 -24.95
N LYS A 284 7.86 16.89 -24.33
CA LYS A 284 9.01 17.70 -23.94
C LYS A 284 9.25 17.58 -22.44
N VAL A 285 10.52 17.43 -22.05
CA VAL A 285 10.91 17.25 -20.65
C VAL A 285 11.93 18.33 -20.29
N SER A 286 11.77 18.96 -19.13
CA SER A 286 12.54 20.15 -18.74
C SER A 286 14.06 19.98 -18.69
N ASP A 287 14.57 18.78 -18.46
CA ASP A 287 16.01 18.47 -18.38
C ASP A 287 16.60 17.90 -19.68
N ARG A 288 15.84 17.93 -20.78
CA ARG A 288 16.23 17.37 -22.07
C ARG A 288 16.02 18.39 -23.20
N SER A 289 16.99 18.48 -24.11
CA SER A 289 16.88 19.35 -25.28
C SER A 289 16.04 18.72 -26.41
N ALA A 290 16.09 17.39 -26.55
CA ALA A 290 15.33 16.67 -27.57
C ALA A 290 13.84 16.58 -27.21
N ILE A 291 12.98 16.60 -28.23
CA ILE A 291 11.58 16.20 -28.08
C ILE A 291 11.54 14.67 -28.12
N LEU A 292 10.84 14.06 -27.16
CA LEU A 292 10.76 12.61 -27.03
C LEU A 292 9.52 12.08 -27.73
N ILE A 293 9.67 11.00 -28.47
CA ILE A 293 8.55 10.20 -28.97
C ILE A 293 8.35 9.04 -28.01
N VAL A 294 7.13 8.91 -27.49
CA VAL A 294 6.81 7.98 -26.41
C VAL A 294 5.50 7.25 -26.69
N ALA A 295 5.28 6.15 -25.96
CA ALA A 295 4.01 5.42 -26.05
C ALA A 295 2.84 6.31 -25.61
N GLY A 296 1.81 6.42 -26.45
CA GLY A 296 0.67 7.30 -26.22
C GLY A 296 -0.24 6.88 -25.07
N SER A 297 -0.26 5.61 -24.66
CA SER A 297 -1.13 5.16 -23.56
C SER A 297 -0.86 5.91 -22.24
N THR A 298 0.40 6.13 -21.88
CA THR A 298 0.78 6.88 -20.68
C THR A 298 0.49 8.38 -20.85
N ALA A 299 0.83 8.97 -22.00
CA ALA A 299 0.53 10.36 -22.32
C ALA A 299 -0.99 10.64 -22.26
N GLU A 300 -1.80 9.80 -22.89
CA GLU A 300 -3.25 9.92 -22.88
C GLU A 300 -3.84 9.75 -21.49
N ASN A 301 -3.23 8.92 -20.62
CA ASN A 301 -3.62 8.86 -19.22
C ASN A 301 -3.45 10.21 -18.54
N LEU A 302 -2.36 10.95 -18.79
CA LEU A 302 -2.17 12.30 -18.24
C LEU A 302 -3.27 13.26 -18.69
N VAL A 303 -3.62 13.23 -19.98
CA VAL A 303 -4.66 14.12 -20.54
C VAL A 303 -6.04 13.79 -19.96
N GLN A 304 -6.40 12.51 -19.88
CA GLN A 304 -7.78 12.10 -19.60
C GLN A 304 -8.07 11.83 -18.12
N ARG A 305 -7.05 11.75 -17.25
CA ARG A 305 -7.20 11.32 -15.87
C ARG A 305 -7.99 12.30 -15.00
N LYS A 306 -9.12 11.85 -14.49
CA LYS A 306 -10.00 12.65 -13.64
C LYS A 306 -9.42 12.87 -12.24
N ALA A 307 -9.63 14.06 -11.66
CA ALA A 307 -9.18 14.37 -10.30
C ALA A 307 -9.79 13.40 -9.27
N GLU A 308 -11.04 12.98 -9.50
CA GLU A 308 -11.81 12.07 -8.67
C GLU A 308 -11.11 10.71 -8.48
N SER A 309 -10.29 10.30 -9.46
CA SER A 309 -9.52 9.04 -9.39
C SER A 309 -8.40 9.05 -8.35
N TRP A 310 -8.04 10.23 -7.84
CA TRP A 310 -7.01 10.41 -6.81
C TRP A 310 -7.59 10.68 -5.42
N VAL A 311 -8.90 10.77 -5.28
CA VAL A 311 -9.53 11.05 -3.98
C VAL A 311 -9.54 9.79 -3.13
N SER A 312 -9.24 9.94 -1.84
CA SER A 312 -9.36 8.82 -0.91
C SER A 312 -10.82 8.35 -0.85
N PRO A 313 -11.10 7.04 -1.01
CA PRO A 313 -12.45 6.53 -0.85
C PRO A 313 -12.86 6.48 0.64
N TYR A 314 -11.92 6.54 1.58
CA TYR A 314 -12.19 6.41 3.01
C TYR A 314 -12.62 7.72 3.63
N LEU A 315 -13.53 7.71 4.62
CA LEU A 315 -14.02 8.93 5.28
C LEU A 315 -13.13 9.45 6.42
N ILE A 316 -12.36 8.57 7.05
CA ILE A 316 -11.46 8.91 8.15
C ILE A 316 -10.03 8.53 7.81
N ARG A 317 -9.07 9.24 8.39
CA ARG A 317 -7.64 9.01 8.25
C ARG A 317 -6.94 9.37 9.55
N PHE A 318 -6.35 8.36 10.17
CA PHE A 318 -5.41 8.51 11.27
C PHE A 318 -3.99 8.22 10.80
N ASP A 319 -3.01 8.98 11.31
CA ASP A 319 -1.61 8.64 11.10
C ASP A 319 -1.21 7.48 12.03
N ASP A 320 -1.78 7.44 13.25
CA ASP A 320 -1.76 6.27 14.14
C ASP A 320 -3.04 5.45 13.95
N PRO A 321 -3.00 4.24 13.36
CA PRO A 321 -4.21 3.45 13.11
C PRO A 321 -4.91 2.96 14.39
N ARG A 322 -4.29 3.12 15.57
CA ARG A 322 -4.89 2.72 16.83
C ARG A 322 -5.94 3.74 17.26
N ILE A 323 -7.11 3.24 17.64
CA ILE A 323 -8.16 4.02 18.27
C ILE A 323 -8.19 3.64 19.76
N GLU A 324 -8.27 4.64 20.63
CA GLU A 324 -8.37 4.46 22.09
C GLU A 324 -9.68 4.94 22.68
N ALA A 325 -10.42 5.79 21.97
CA ALA A 325 -11.75 6.20 22.38
C ALA A 325 -12.72 6.35 21.20
N MET A 326 -13.98 6.03 21.46
CA MET A 326 -15.12 6.30 20.60
C MET A 326 -16.23 6.96 21.42
N ALA A 327 -16.64 8.16 21.05
CA ALA A 327 -17.79 8.83 21.64
C ALA A 327 -18.96 8.87 20.66
N LEU A 328 -20.14 8.46 21.16
CA LEU A 328 -21.38 8.40 20.42
C LEU A 328 -22.34 9.43 21.00
N SER A 329 -22.82 10.37 20.18
CA SER A 329 -23.82 11.35 20.58
C SER A 329 -24.98 11.39 19.59
N ARG A 330 -26.12 11.99 19.96
CA ARG A 330 -27.37 12.02 19.18
C ARG A 330 -28.04 10.67 18.89
N GLY A 331 -27.43 9.55 19.29
CA GLY A 331 -28.09 8.24 19.35
C GLY A 331 -29.25 8.21 20.35
N SER A 332 -30.04 7.14 20.35
CA SER A 332 -31.28 7.02 21.14
C SER A 332 -31.10 7.24 22.63
N TYR A 333 -29.90 6.93 23.16
CA TYR A 333 -29.56 7.09 24.57
C TYR A 333 -28.27 7.89 24.79
N GLY A 334 -27.74 8.56 23.76
CA GLY A 334 -26.47 9.29 23.87
C GLY A 334 -26.52 10.44 24.91
N PRO A 335 -25.37 10.89 25.43
CA PRO A 335 -24.02 10.51 25.02
C PRO A 335 -23.50 9.22 25.69
N VAL A 336 -22.66 8.48 24.95
CA VAL A 336 -21.96 7.27 25.39
C VAL A 336 -20.49 7.40 25.00
N GLU A 337 -19.58 7.19 25.95
CA GLU A 337 -18.13 7.15 25.72
C GLU A 337 -17.63 5.72 25.88
N ILE A 338 -16.80 5.28 24.94
CA ILE A 338 -16.20 3.95 24.93
C ILE A 338 -14.69 4.14 24.91
N ILE A 339 -14.03 3.72 25.98
CA ILE A 339 -12.61 4.01 26.24
C ILE A 339 -11.86 2.70 26.42
N LYS A 340 -10.70 2.58 25.77
CA LYS A 340 -9.85 1.41 25.86
C LYS A 340 -9.24 1.28 27.26
N LYS A 341 -9.22 0.07 27.81
CA LYS A 341 -8.63 -0.21 29.12
C LYS A 341 -7.14 -0.46 29.05
N ASP A 342 -6.44 -0.09 30.11
CA ASP A 342 -5.09 -0.60 30.39
C ASP A 342 -5.13 -2.13 30.53
N GLY A 343 -4.40 -2.84 29.67
CA GLY A 343 -4.40 -4.30 29.60
C GLY A 343 -5.38 -4.92 28.60
N GLY A 344 -6.15 -4.11 27.86
CA GLY A 344 -7.01 -4.56 26.77
C GLY A 344 -8.50 -4.62 27.10
N GLY A 345 -9.32 -4.64 26.05
CA GLY A 345 -10.77 -4.51 26.13
C GLY A 345 -11.24 -3.06 26.32
N TRP A 346 -12.56 -2.91 26.47
CA TRP A 346 -13.22 -1.61 26.41
C TRP A 346 -14.13 -1.37 27.61
N ASN A 347 -14.12 -0.14 28.10
CA ASN A 347 -15.05 0.39 29.07
C ASN A 347 -16.05 1.29 28.37
N LEU A 348 -17.28 1.29 28.88
CA LEU A 348 -18.38 2.12 28.42
C LEU A 348 -18.84 2.99 29.60
N ASN A 349 -18.88 4.30 29.36
CA ASN A 349 -19.46 5.30 30.24
C ASN A 349 -20.70 5.88 29.58
N TRP A 350 -21.84 5.80 30.26
CA TRP A 350 -23.11 6.30 29.76
C TRP A 350 -23.66 7.38 30.69
N ALA A 351 -24.09 8.51 30.16
CA ALA A 351 -24.62 9.61 30.97
C ALA A 351 -25.88 9.24 31.78
N GLY A 352 -26.62 8.21 31.38
CA GLY A 352 -27.80 7.73 32.10
C GLY A 352 -27.51 6.90 33.35
N GLU A 353 -26.25 6.55 33.63
CA GLU A 353 -25.86 5.79 34.82
C GLU A 353 -24.57 6.33 35.45
N GLN A 354 -24.44 6.19 36.77
CA GLN A 354 -23.16 6.43 37.45
C GLN A 354 -22.26 5.19 37.36
N GLY A 355 -21.07 5.37 36.77
CA GLY A 355 -20.01 4.38 36.75
C GLY A 355 -19.78 3.70 35.39
N SER A 356 -18.58 3.14 35.24
CA SER A 356 -18.14 2.46 34.01
C SER A 356 -18.64 1.02 33.96
N ARG A 357 -18.87 0.54 32.74
CA ARG A 357 -19.30 -0.84 32.45
C ARG A 357 -18.38 -1.47 31.40
N GLU A 358 -18.22 -2.78 31.43
CA GLU A 358 -17.46 -3.46 30.37
C GLU A 358 -18.27 -3.47 29.07
N ALA A 359 -17.65 -3.05 27.97
CA ALA A 359 -18.22 -3.17 26.64
C ALA A 359 -17.90 -4.54 26.02
N ASN A 360 -18.65 -4.92 25.00
CA ASN A 360 -18.37 -6.11 24.21
C ASN A 360 -17.15 -5.85 23.32
N THR A 361 -15.96 -6.31 23.75
CA THR A 361 -14.69 -6.03 23.08
C THR A 361 -14.69 -6.43 21.61
N ASP A 362 -15.10 -7.66 21.28
CA ASP A 362 -15.08 -8.16 19.91
C ASP A 362 -15.98 -7.34 18.99
N LEU A 363 -17.14 -6.92 19.51
CA LEU A 363 -18.08 -6.08 18.77
C LEU A 363 -17.53 -4.68 18.53
N ILE A 364 -16.93 -4.05 19.55
CA ILE A 364 -16.32 -2.72 19.45
C ILE A 364 -15.15 -2.76 18.44
N ASP A 365 -14.25 -3.72 18.57
CA ASP A 365 -13.09 -3.85 17.66
C ASP A 365 -13.55 -4.07 16.20
N SER A 366 -14.60 -4.87 15.99
CA SER A 366 -15.23 -5.05 14.68
C SER A 366 -15.79 -3.73 14.14
N TYR A 367 -16.54 -2.98 14.94
CA TYR A 367 -17.12 -1.71 14.50
C TYR A 367 -16.09 -0.61 14.25
N LEU A 368 -15.01 -0.56 15.03
CA LEU A 368 -13.89 0.35 14.77
C LEU A 368 -13.19 0.00 13.45
N THR A 369 -13.10 -1.29 13.13
CA THR A 369 -12.59 -1.76 11.82
C THR A 369 -13.53 -1.35 10.69
N ASP A 370 -14.85 -1.54 10.85
CA ASP A 370 -15.84 -1.12 9.86
C ASP A 370 -15.80 0.40 9.61
N LEU A 371 -15.68 1.20 10.67
CA LEU A 371 -15.61 2.67 10.59
C LEU A 371 -14.30 3.15 9.94
N SER A 372 -13.17 2.54 10.29
CA SER A 372 -11.85 2.89 9.71
C SER A 372 -11.70 2.46 8.25
N THR A 373 -12.42 1.42 7.84
CA THR A 373 -12.42 0.94 6.46
C THR A 373 -13.65 1.41 5.66
N LEU A 374 -14.48 2.28 6.24
CA LEU A 374 -15.69 2.80 5.62
C LEU A 374 -15.37 3.59 4.36
N LYS A 375 -15.85 3.09 3.21
CA LYS A 375 -15.66 3.70 1.89
C LYS A 375 -16.91 4.43 1.44
N ALA A 376 -16.70 5.55 0.76
CA ALA A 376 -17.72 6.21 -0.02
C ALA A 376 -18.04 5.40 -1.28
N GLU A 377 -19.31 5.10 -1.49
CA GLU A 377 -19.78 4.60 -2.80
C GLU A 377 -19.83 5.74 -3.81
N ARG A 378 -20.24 6.92 -3.35
CA ARG A 378 -20.28 8.14 -4.14
C ARG A 378 -19.99 9.35 -3.25
N TRP A 379 -19.20 10.27 -3.75
CA TRP A 379 -18.99 11.59 -3.13
C TRP A 379 -20.03 12.58 -3.62
N GLN A 380 -20.50 13.44 -2.72
CA GLN A 380 -21.38 14.57 -3.04
C GLN A 380 -20.93 15.81 -2.26
N ARG A 381 -20.80 16.94 -2.96
CA ARG A 381 -20.44 18.22 -2.32
C ARG A 381 -21.55 18.64 -1.35
N VAL A 382 -21.14 19.05 -0.16
CA VAL A 382 -22.04 19.55 0.89
C VAL A 382 -22.14 21.06 0.79
N ASP A 383 -23.37 21.58 0.70
CA ASP A 383 -23.64 22.99 0.93
C ASP A 383 -23.80 23.22 2.43
N ARG A 384 -22.81 23.87 3.03
CA ARG A 384 -22.81 24.16 4.48
C ARG A 384 -23.95 25.10 4.90
N GLN A 385 -24.62 25.77 3.96
CA GLN A 385 -25.79 26.60 4.24
C GLN A 385 -27.11 25.80 4.25
N ALA A 386 -27.12 24.57 3.75
CA ALA A 386 -28.32 23.76 3.57
C ALA A 386 -28.22 22.37 4.23
N LEU A 387 -27.56 22.27 5.40
CA LEU A 387 -27.26 20.99 6.09
C LEU A 387 -28.48 20.08 6.30
N GLN A 388 -29.67 20.66 6.44
CA GLN A 388 -30.92 19.93 6.61
C GLN A 388 -31.30 19.03 5.42
N LYS A 389 -30.82 19.36 4.22
CA LYS A 389 -30.99 18.50 3.03
C LYS A 389 -30.39 17.10 3.22
N TRP A 390 -29.32 17.00 4.00
CA TRP A 390 -28.61 15.75 4.26
C TRP A 390 -28.91 15.18 5.66
N GLY A 391 -29.64 15.92 6.49
CA GLY A 391 -29.87 15.58 7.90
C GLY A 391 -28.64 15.81 8.79
N PHE A 392 -27.71 16.69 8.41
CA PHE A 392 -26.54 17.02 9.25
C PHE A 392 -26.82 18.12 10.28
N ASP A 393 -27.95 18.82 10.17
CA ASP A 393 -28.45 19.76 11.19
C ASP A 393 -28.95 19.01 12.44
N GLN A 394 -29.53 17.82 12.23
CA GLN A 394 -29.96 16.88 13.26
C GLN A 394 -29.49 15.47 12.89
N PRO A 395 -28.19 15.17 13.06
CA PRO A 395 -27.65 13.89 12.66
C PRO A 395 -28.29 12.74 13.45
N LEU A 396 -28.50 11.62 12.78
CA LEU A 396 -28.98 10.36 13.38
C LEU A 396 -28.01 9.82 14.44
N LEU A 397 -26.72 10.10 14.25
CA LEU A 397 -25.62 9.73 15.13
C LEU A 397 -24.41 10.63 14.83
N GLU A 398 -23.72 11.07 15.87
CA GLU A 398 -22.38 11.64 15.77
C GLU A 398 -21.39 10.66 16.39
N ILE A 399 -20.32 10.35 15.64
CA ILE A 399 -19.27 9.43 16.07
C ILE A 399 -17.96 10.21 16.10
N ARG A 400 -17.37 10.36 17.28
CA ARG A 400 -16.01 10.86 17.43
C ARG A 400 -15.08 9.70 17.75
N LEU A 401 -13.97 9.61 17.03
CA LEU A 401 -12.92 8.62 17.22
C LEU A 401 -11.63 9.35 17.60
N GLU A 402 -10.90 8.82 18.57
CA GLU A 402 -9.65 9.44 19.06
C GLU A 402 -8.52 8.41 19.09
N SER A 403 -7.34 8.84 18.63
CA SER A 403 -6.11 8.04 18.66
C SER A 403 -5.24 8.41 19.87
N PRO A 404 -4.33 7.52 20.31
CA PRO A 404 -3.38 7.81 21.39
C PRO A 404 -2.47 9.01 21.13
N GLY A 405 -2.29 9.41 19.87
CA GLY A 405 -1.54 10.59 19.48
C GLY A 405 -2.29 11.92 19.67
N GLY A 406 -3.54 11.87 20.12
CA GLY A 406 -4.43 13.03 20.24
C GLY A 406 -5.10 13.44 18.92
N GLU A 407 -4.99 12.62 17.87
CA GLU A 407 -5.73 12.84 16.63
C GLU A 407 -7.20 12.49 16.85
N SER A 408 -8.10 13.26 16.24
CA SER A 408 -9.53 12.98 16.31
C SER A 408 -10.19 13.07 14.95
N GLU A 409 -11.15 12.19 14.72
CA GLU A 409 -12.00 12.17 13.54
C GLU A 409 -13.46 12.24 13.95
N LEU A 410 -14.26 13.03 13.23
CA LEU A 410 -15.68 13.20 13.47
C LEU A 410 -16.47 12.75 12.25
N LEU A 411 -17.43 11.86 12.47
CA LEU A 411 -18.41 11.44 11.48
C LEU A 411 -19.81 11.87 11.93
N LEU A 412 -20.49 12.60 11.06
CA LEU A 412 -21.91 12.92 11.17
C LEU A 412 -22.70 11.98 10.27
N ILE A 413 -23.61 11.21 10.86
CA ILE A 413 -24.51 10.33 10.11
C ILE A 413 -25.82 11.07 9.90
N GLY A 414 -26.10 11.41 8.64
CA GLY A 414 -27.32 12.08 8.21
C GLY A 414 -28.46 11.11 7.88
N SER A 415 -29.46 11.63 7.19
CA SER A 415 -30.62 10.86 6.75
C SER A 415 -30.25 9.73 5.78
N SER A 416 -31.14 8.74 5.65
CA SER A 416 -31.03 7.74 4.58
C SER A 416 -31.18 8.39 3.21
N VAL A 417 -30.51 7.82 2.21
CA VAL A 417 -30.59 8.29 0.83
C VAL A 417 -31.93 7.84 0.23
N PRO A 418 -32.80 8.76 -0.25
CA PRO A 418 -34.14 8.39 -0.72
C PRO A 418 -34.15 7.35 -1.85
N GLU A 419 -33.18 7.41 -2.76
CA GLU A 419 -33.03 6.49 -3.89
C GLU A 419 -32.46 5.13 -3.49
N ASN A 420 -31.78 5.04 -2.35
CA ASN A 420 -31.19 3.80 -1.83
C ASN A 420 -31.24 3.82 -0.30
N PRO A 421 -32.34 3.33 0.31
CA PRO A 421 -32.53 3.38 1.76
C PRO A 421 -31.48 2.64 2.58
N GLY A 422 -30.67 1.77 1.96
CA GLY A 422 -29.53 1.10 2.62
C GLY A 422 -28.28 1.98 2.77
N LEU A 423 -28.26 3.15 2.14
CA LEU A 423 -27.18 4.13 2.24
C LEU A 423 -27.61 5.32 3.09
N HIS A 424 -26.64 5.89 3.79
CA HIS A 424 -26.79 7.14 4.53
C HIS A 424 -25.85 8.19 3.97
N TYR A 425 -26.22 9.45 4.14
CA TYR A 425 -25.27 10.55 4.00
C TYR A 425 -24.33 10.52 5.21
N VAL A 426 -23.03 10.35 4.96
CA VAL A 426 -22.01 10.31 6.01
C VAL A 426 -21.00 11.40 5.72
N TRP A 427 -20.77 12.29 6.68
CA TRP A 427 -19.90 13.44 6.48
C TRP A 427 -18.85 13.56 7.56
N ASN A 428 -17.60 13.72 7.12
CA ASN A 428 -16.51 14.20 7.95
C ASN A 428 -16.34 15.71 7.68
N PRO A 429 -16.64 16.60 8.65
CA PRO A 429 -16.63 18.05 8.44
C PRO A 429 -15.29 18.65 8.02
N ARG A 430 -14.17 17.91 8.14
CA ARG A 430 -12.86 18.32 7.57
C ARG A 430 -12.88 18.40 6.04
N ARG A 431 -13.88 17.79 5.39
CA ARG A 431 -14.04 17.74 3.93
C ARG A 431 -15.19 18.61 3.46
N GLU A 432 -15.15 19.02 2.20
CA GLU A 432 -16.26 19.74 1.54
C GLU A 432 -17.34 18.81 0.97
N SER A 433 -17.12 17.50 1.01
CA SER A 433 -18.05 16.50 0.46
C SER A 433 -18.41 15.44 1.49
N CYS A 434 -19.67 14.99 1.44
CA CYS A 434 -20.16 13.84 2.16
C CYS A 434 -20.12 12.60 1.26
N ALA A 435 -20.01 11.44 1.89
CA ALA A 435 -20.15 10.16 1.24
C ALA A 435 -21.61 9.69 1.28
N LEU A 436 -22.01 8.96 0.25
CA LEU A 436 -23.08 7.97 0.38
C LEU A 436 -22.40 6.66 0.76
N ALA A 437 -22.72 6.13 1.94
CA ALA A 437 -22.08 4.92 2.45
C ALA A 437 -23.09 4.04 3.20
N SER A 438 -22.89 2.73 3.10
CA SER A 438 -23.58 1.75 3.92
C SER A 438 -22.91 1.66 5.27
N LEU A 439 -23.68 1.83 6.35
CA LEU A 439 -23.17 1.77 7.72
C LEU A 439 -23.89 0.65 8.47
N ALA A 440 -23.43 -0.59 8.24
CA ALA A 440 -23.97 -1.79 8.88
C ALA A 440 -24.15 -1.68 10.42
N PRO A 441 -23.21 -1.09 11.19
CA PRO A 441 -23.37 -1.00 12.63
C PRO A 441 -24.29 0.13 13.10
N LEU A 442 -24.86 0.95 12.22
CA LEU A 442 -25.56 2.20 12.59
C LEU A 442 -26.63 1.99 13.68
N GLU A 443 -27.56 1.05 13.49
CA GLU A 443 -28.63 0.83 14.47
C GLU A 443 -28.12 0.27 15.79
N SER A 444 -27.06 -0.54 15.76
CA SER A 444 -26.38 -1.00 16.96
C SER A 444 -25.73 0.19 17.69
N LEU A 445 -24.96 1.04 17.00
CA LEU A 445 -24.34 2.22 17.59
C LEU A 445 -25.37 3.22 18.15
N ARG A 446 -26.50 3.43 17.46
CA ARG A 446 -27.59 4.31 17.92
C ARG A 446 -28.26 3.82 19.20
N ARG A 447 -28.33 2.49 19.40
CA ARG A 447 -28.89 1.86 20.60
C ARG A 447 -27.87 1.66 21.72
N ALA A 448 -26.63 2.15 21.55
CA ALA A 448 -25.69 2.19 22.65
C ALA A 448 -26.30 2.98 23.82
N PRO A 449 -26.10 2.54 25.07
CA PRO A 449 -25.18 1.48 25.51
C PRO A 449 -25.72 0.04 25.45
N PHE A 450 -27.03 -0.15 25.30
CA PHE A 450 -27.70 -1.46 25.46
C PHE A 450 -27.27 -2.50 24.43
N SER A 451 -26.86 -2.06 23.25
CA SER A 451 -26.31 -2.89 22.18
C SER A 451 -24.82 -3.22 22.29
N LEU A 452 -24.04 -2.36 22.97
CA LEU A 452 -22.58 -2.42 22.98
C LEU A 452 -21.98 -2.96 24.27
N ARG A 453 -22.77 -3.07 25.32
CA ARG A 453 -22.33 -3.58 26.62
C ARG A 453 -21.99 -5.08 26.54
N SER A 454 -21.05 -5.51 27.37
CA SER A 454 -20.70 -6.92 27.53
C SER A 454 -21.94 -7.77 27.81
N LEU A 455 -22.02 -8.92 27.14
CA LEU A 455 -23.07 -9.93 27.31
C LEU A 455 -22.71 -10.96 28.40
N ARG A 456 -21.60 -10.74 29.12
CA ARG A 456 -21.20 -11.56 30.25
C ARG A 456 -21.85 -11.04 31.52
N LEU A 457 -22.45 -11.94 32.29
CA LEU A 457 -22.86 -11.63 33.65
C LEU A 457 -21.60 -11.56 34.52
N ALA A 458 -21.38 -10.46 35.23
CA ALA A 458 -20.21 -10.34 36.10
C ALA A 458 -20.28 -11.39 37.23
N PRO A 459 -19.22 -12.18 37.44
CA PRO A 459 -19.19 -13.15 38.53
C PRO A 459 -19.31 -12.41 39.88
N PRO A 460 -19.88 -13.05 40.91
CA PRO A 460 -19.88 -12.50 42.26
C PRO A 460 -18.46 -12.42 42.82
N ALA A 461 -18.26 -11.56 43.84
CA ALA A 461 -16.96 -11.34 44.46
C ALA A 461 -16.39 -12.57 45.20
N GLN A 462 -17.25 -13.54 45.50
CA GLN A 462 -16.92 -14.79 46.15
C GLN A 462 -17.55 -15.95 45.37
N GLU A 463 -17.02 -17.15 45.53
CA GLU A 463 -17.59 -18.36 44.92
C GLU A 463 -19.00 -18.62 45.46
N VAL A 464 -19.92 -19.00 44.56
CA VAL A 464 -21.30 -19.32 44.92
C VAL A 464 -21.36 -20.74 45.46
N PHE A 465 -21.60 -20.88 46.76
CA PHE A 465 -21.73 -22.18 47.44
C PHE A 465 -23.16 -22.54 47.79
N ARG A 466 -24.03 -21.53 47.91
CA ARG A 466 -25.43 -21.67 48.28
C ARG A 466 -26.31 -20.93 47.28
N LEU A 467 -27.44 -21.52 46.92
CA LEU A 467 -28.46 -20.94 46.06
C LEU A 467 -29.79 -20.95 46.80
N LYS A 468 -30.40 -19.78 46.95
CA LYS A 468 -31.76 -19.69 47.49
C LYS A 468 -32.72 -19.34 46.36
N LEU A 469 -33.67 -20.22 46.13
CA LEU A 469 -34.74 -20.04 45.14
C LEU A 469 -36.02 -19.67 45.87
N SER A 470 -36.77 -18.70 45.34
CA SER A 470 -38.08 -18.33 45.88
C SER A 470 -39.04 -17.88 44.80
N ALA A 471 -40.32 -18.21 44.96
CA ALA A 471 -41.39 -17.75 44.08
C ALA A 471 -42.63 -17.43 44.91
N SER A 472 -43.31 -16.33 44.55
CA SER A 472 -44.54 -15.91 45.22
C SER A 472 -45.62 -16.98 45.08
N GLY A 473 -46.18 -17.43 46.20
CA GLY A 473 -47.22 -18.45 46.24
C GLY A 473 -46.76 -19.90 46.08
N VAL A 474 -45.44 -20.17 46.02
CA VAL A 474 -44.90 -21.55 46.02
C VAL A 474 -44.09 -21.81 47.28
N GLY A 475 -43.16 -20.92 47.63
CA GLY A 475 -42.28 -21.11 48.79
C GLY A 475 -40.85 -20.67 48.51
N GLN A 476 -39.94 -21.11 49.37
CA GLN A 476 -38.50 -20.92 49.20
C GLN A 476 -37.79 -22.24 49.47
N VAL A 477 -36.69 -22.48 48.77
CA VAL A 477 -35.80 -23.64 48.99
C VAL A 477 -34.38 -23.14 48.96
N GLU A 478 -33.53 -23.73 49.80
CA GLU A 478 -32.12 -23.46 49.82
C GLU A 478 -31.29 -24.68 49.41
N LEU A 479 -30.37 -24.49 48.48
CA LEU A 479 -29.45 -25.49 47.96
C LEU A 479 -28.03 -25.14 48.38
N VAL A 480 -27.24 -26.14 48.75
CA VAL A 480 -25.82 -26.04 49.08
C VAL A 480 -25.02 -27.03 48.23
N ARG A 481 -23.79 -26.68 47.85
CA ARG A 481 -22.90 -27.52 47.03
C ARG A 481 -21.75 -28.16 47.85
N PRO A 482 -21.97 -29.22 48.66
CA PRO A 482 -20.87 -29.94 49.27
C PRO A 482 -20.20 -30.83 48.22
N SER A 483 -18.92 -30.56 47.92
CA SER A 483 -18.06 -31.48 47.13
C SER A 483 -18.66 -31.86 45.75
N GLN A 484 -18.98 -30.83 44.96
CA GLN A 484 -19.43 -30.85 43.56
C GLN A 484 -20.92 -31.08 43.26
N ASN A 485 -21.69 -31.74 44.14
CA ASN A 485 -23.13 -31.96 43.93
C ASN A 485 -23.96 -30.99 44.77
N TRP A 486 -25.05 -30.47 44.22
CA TRP A 486 -26.01 -29.65 44.95
C TRP A 486 -26.92 -30.54 45.82
N ARG A 487 -27.29 -30.05 47.00
CA ARG A 487 -28.20 -30.70 47.95
C ARG A 487 -29.09 -29.68 48.63
N VAL A 488 -30.29 -30.06 49.02
CA VAL A 488 -31.20 -29.22 49.80
C VAL A 488 -30.69 -29.06 51.23
N VAL A 489 -30.78 -27.84 51.78
CA VAL A 489 -30.46 -27.57 53.19
C VAL A 489 -31.62 -28.06 54.08
N PRO A 490 -31.38 -28.96 55.06
CA PRO A 490 -32.42 -29.48 55.93
C PRO A 490 -33.20 -28.36 56.64
N GLY A 491 -34.54 -28.43 56.62
CA GLY A 491 -35.43 -27.43 57.25
C GLY A 491 -35.63 -26.14 56.45
N SER A 492 -35.13 -26.07 55.20
CA SER A 492 -35.42 -24.98 54.25
C SER A 492 -36.49 -25.34 53.20
N GLY A 493 -37.10 -26.53 53.33
CA GLY A 493 -38.14 -27.13 52.48
C GLY A 493 -37.74 -28.52 51.96
N GLY A 494 -38.49 -29.57 52.33
CA GLY A 494 -38.49 -30.93 51.75
C GLY A 494 -37.23 -31.81 51.90
N SER A 495 -37.40 -33.14 51.92
CA SER A 495 -36.32 -34.14 51.75
C SER A 495 -36.28 -34.62 50.29
N VAL A 496 -35.08 -34.80 49.73
CA VAL A 496 -34.90 -35.38 48.39
C VAL A 496 -34.59 -36.87 48.56
N GLU A 497 -35.62 -37.70 48.56
CA GLU A 497 -35.44 -39.17 48.52
C GLU A 497 -35.53 -39.74 47.09
N ASP A 498 -35.95 -38.92 46.11
CA ASP A 498 -36.21 -39.33 44.72
C ASP A 498 -35.08 -38.94 43.74
N ALA A 499 -34.46 -39.93 43.11
CA ALA A 499 -33.33 -39.76 42.18
C ALA A 499 -33.61 -38.85 40.94
N PRO A 500 -34.82 -38.81 40.35
CA PRO A 500 -35.11 -37.89 39.24
C PRO A 500 -35.00 -36.41 39.61
N ILE A 501 -35.42 -36.04 40.83
CA ILE A 501 -35.40 -34.66 41.35
C ILE A 501 -33.95 -34.19 41.55
N GLU A 502 -33.07 -35.07 42.02
CA GLU A 502 -31.66 -34.76 42.23
C GLU A 502 -30.96 -34.35 40.91
N LEU A 503 -31.28 -35.02 39.81
CA LEU A 503 -30.72 -34.70 38.49
C LEU A 503 -31.21 -33.35 37.97
N GLU A 504 -32.52 -33.07 38.07
CA GLU A 504 -33.12 -31.80 37.63
C GLU A 504 -32.59 -30.62 38.45
N MET A 505 -32.45 -30.79 39.76
CA MET A 505 -31.88 -29.79 40.68
C MET A 505 -30.41 -29.50 40.34
N ASN A 506 -29.58 -30.52 40.11
CA ASN A 506 -28.18 -30.33 39.75
C ASN A 506 -28.04 -29.59 38.42
N LEU A 507 -28.81 -30.00 37.40
CA LEU A 507 -28.84 -29.35 36.10
C LEU A 507 -29.30 -27.88 36.19
N LEU A 508 -30.37 -27.62 36.95
CA LEU A 508 -30.86 -26.27 37.20
C LEU A 508 -29.77 -25.42 37.86
N SER A 509 -29.17 -25.91 38.93
CA SER A 509 -28.18 -25.16 39.72
C SER A 509 -26.92 -24.85 38.91
N GLU A 510 -26.45 -25.79 38.08
CA GLU A 510 -25.36 -25.55 37.14
C GLU A 510 -25.74 -24.45 36.12
N ARG A 511 -26.92 -24.56 35.49
CA ARG A 511 -27.35 -23.57 34.50
C ARG A 511 -27.60 -22.18 35.12
N LEU A 512 -28.10 -22.12 36.36
CA LEU A 512 -28.28 -20.87 37.08
C LEU A 512 -26.95 -20.19 37.39
N THR A 513 -25.87 -20.93 37.63
CA THR A 513 -24.54 -20.34 37.86
C THR A 513 -23.81 -19.96 36.55
N GLN A 514 -24.21 -20.53 35.41
CA GLN A 514 -23.61 -20.28 34.08
C GLN A 514 -24.46 -19.36 33.18
N MET A 515 -25.46 -18.66 33.73
CA MET A 515 -26.32 -17.77 32.94
C MET A 515 -25.53 -16.69 32.20
N SER A 516 -25.85 -16.51 30.92
CA SER A 516 -25.31 -15.43 30.08
C SER A 516 -26.43 -14.51 29.60
N ILE A 517 -26.06 -13.28 29.28
CA ILE A 517 -26.99 -12.28 28.76
C ILE A 517 -27.11 -12.50 27.26
N GLY A 518 -28.33 -12.65 26.75
CA GLY A 518 -28.58 -12.67 25.31
C GLY A 518 -28.58 -11.26 24.74
N ARG A 519 -29.30 -10.34 25.40
CA ARG A 519 -29.28 -8.89 25.11
C ARG A 519 -29.70 -8.09 26.34
N TRP A 520 -29.24 -6.85 26.42
CA TRP A 520 -29.80 -5.90 27.37
C TRP A 520 -31.17 -5.43 26.91
N LEU A 521 -32.07 -5.18 27.86
CA LEU A 521 -33.41 -4.65 27.57
C LEU A 521 -33.35 -3.12 27.54
N ASP A 522 -34.07 -2.52 26.61
CA ASP A 522 -34.23 -1.06 26.60
C ASP A 522 -34.99 -0.59 27.86
N PRO A 523 -34.80 0.66 28.32
CA PRO A 523 -35.50 1.18 29.49
C PRO A 523 -37.04 1.15 29.40
N GLY A 524 -37.58 1.14 28.17
CA GLY A 524 -39.02 1.04 27.92
C GLY A 524 -39.58 -0.38 27.98
N GLU A 525 -38.74 -1.42 28.03
CA GLU A 525 -39.20 -2.81 28.12
C GLU A 525 -39.52 -3.18 29.58
N GLU A 526 -40.70 -3.76 29.82
CA GLU A 526 -41.06 -4.24 31.14
C GLU A 526 -40.08 -5.32 31.62
N ALA A 527 -39.58 -5.19 32.85
CA ALA A 527 -38.64 -6.13 33.44
C ALA A 527 -39.07 -6.58 34.84
N PRO A 528 -38.71 -7.82 35.23
CA PRO A 528 -39.03 -8.34 36.55
C PRO A 528 -38.32 -7.53 37.64
N ASN A 529 -38.92 -7.51 38.83
CA ASN A 529 -38.37 -6.87 40.02
C ASN A 529 -38.89 -7.58 41.27
N GLN A 530 -38.52 -7.09 42.46
CA GLN A 530 -38.94 -7.70 43.73
C GLN A 530 -40.47 -7.88 43.85
N GLY A 531 -41.29 -6.99 43.28
CA GLY A 531 -42.76 -7.11 43.32
C GLY A 531 -43.40 -7.82 42.12
N ARG A 532 -42.66 -8.06 41.03
CA ARG A 532 -43.18 -8.59 39.75
C ARG A 532 -42.35 -9.74 39.16
N HIS A 533 -41.64 -10.50 39.99
CA HIS A 533 -40.86 -11.67 39.55
C HIS A 533 -41.71 -12.94 39.59
N ARG A 534 -41.36 -13.91 38.73
CA ARG A 534 -41.88 -15.28 38.81
C ARG A 534 -40.94 -16.18 39.59
N LEU A 535 -39.63 -15.95 39.47
CA LEU A 535 -38.60 -16.67 40.22
C LEU A 535 -37.55 -15.67 40.69
N ARG A 536 -37.18 -15.74 41.96
CA ARG A 536 -36.07 -15.01 42.57
C ARG A 536 -34.97 -16.00 42.90
N ILE A 537 -33.75 -15.65 42.49
CA ILE A 537 -32.53 -16.42 42.72
C ILE A 537 -31.59 -15.55 43.54
N ASP A 538 -31.20 -16.03 44.70
CA ASP A 538 -30.21 -15.40 45.56
C ASP A 538 -28.95 -16.29 45.59
N TRP A 539 -27.84 -15.78 45.08
CA TRP A 539 -26.52 -16.41 45.18
C TRP A 539 -25.92 -16.06 46.53
N LEU A 540 -25.49 -17.07 47.29
CA LEU A 540 -25.05 -16.93 48.67
C LEU A 540 -23.62 -17.45 48.85
N ALA A 541 -22.90 -16.82 49.78
CA ALA A 541 -21.56 -17.18 50.20
C ALA A 541 -21.59 -18.49 51.02
N PRO A 542 -20.43 -19.14 51.25
CA PRO A 542 -20.36 -20.37 52.05
C PRO A 542 -20.61 -20.16 53.56
N ASP A 543 -20.54 -18.93 54.07
CA ASP A 543 -20.84 -18.63 55.46
C ASP A 543 -22.36 -18.70 55.75
N SER A 544 -22.74 -18.67 57.03
CA SER A 544 -24.15 -18.65 57.45
C SER A 544 -24.84 -17.31 57.17
N SER A 545 -24.22 -16.41 56.39
CA SER A 545 -24.82 -15.13 56.00
C SER A 545 -26.10 -15.35 55.21
N THR A 546 -27.11 -14.53 55.50
CA THR A 546 -28.37 -14.48 54.76
C THR A 546 -28.37 -13.39 53.70
N GLN A 547 -27.30 -12.59 53.62
CA GLN A 547 -27.16 -11.56 52.60
C GLN A 547 -26.68 -12.17 51.28
N PRO A 548 -27.42 -11.98 50.17
CA PRO A 548 -27.03 -12.50 48.88
C PRO A 548 -25.79 -11.77 48.34
N LEU A 549 -24.85 -12.54 47.80
CA LEU A 549 -23.78 -12.05 46.92
C LEU A 549 -24.35 -11.35 45.69
N ARG A 550 -25.46 -11.89 45.16
CA ARG A 550 -26.21 -11.33 44.04
C ARG A 550 -27.64 -11.86 44.05
N THR A 551 -28.60 -10.98 43.77
CA THR A 551 -30.00 -11.36 43.54
C THR A 551 -30.33 -11.23 42.07
N ILE A 552 -31.08 -12.17 41.52
CA ILE A 552 -31.56 -12.16 40.14
C ILE A 552 -33.06 -12.45 40.14
N TYR A 553 -33.84 -11.55 39.54
CA TYR A 553 -35.27 -11.72 39.33
C TYR A 553 -35.51 -12.19 37.91
N LEU A 554 -36.20 -13.31 37.73
CA LEU A 554 -36.66 -13.81 36.44
C LEU A 554 -38.18 -13.66 36.33
N GLY A 555 -38.67 -13.28 35.15
CA GLY A 555 -40.10 -13.14 34.94
C GLY A 555 -40.47 -12.64 33.56
N GLY A 556 -41.38 -13.35 32.90
CA GLY A 556 -41.96 -12.90 31.64
C GLY A 556 -41.06 -13.18 30.43
N ARG A 557 -41.51 -12.75 29.25
CA ARG A 557 -40.87 -13.07 27.97
C ARG A 557 -40.67 -11.82 27.14
N THR A 558 -39.54 -11.75 26.44
CA THR A 558 -39.35 -10.80 25.35
C THR A 558 -40.18 -11.20 24.12
N ALA A 559 -40.25 -10.35 23.10
CA ALA A 559 -40.94 -10.67 21.85
C ALA A 559 -40.34 -11.90 21.15
N GLU A 560 -39.05 -12.14 21.34
CA GLU A 560 -38.30 -13.29 20.82
C GLU A 560 -38.48 -14.56 21.70
N GLY A 561 -39.26 -14.48 22.78
CA GLY A 561 -39.53 -15.60 23.69
C GLY A 561 -38.46 -15.83 24.78
N TRP A 562 -37.47 -14.95 24.89
CA TRP A 562 -36.40 -15.08 25.88
C TRP A 562 -36.87 -14.66 27.27
N ILE A 563 -36.33 -15.29 28.31
CA ILE A 563 -36.68 -14.98 29.70
C ILE A 563 -36.13 -13.61 30.04
N ARG A 564 -36.97 -12.70 30.53
CA ARG A 564 -36.51 -11.43 31.05
C ARG A 564 -35.96 -11.61 32.47
N ALA A 565 -34.90 -10.87 32.77
CA ALA A 565 -34.18 -10.91 34.01
C ALA A 565 -33.78 -9.51 34.47
N ARG A 566 -33.63 -9.31 35.77
CA ARG A 566 -33.08 -8.09 36.37
C ARG A 566 -32.19 -8.45 37.55
N LEU A 567 -31.05 -7.78 37.67
CA LEU A 567 -30.18 -7.90 38.83
C LEU A 567 -30.74 -7.08 40.00
N GLY A 568 -30.66 -7.58 41.23
CA GLY A 568 -31.16 -6.85 42.41
C GLY A 568 -30.30 -5.66 42.80
N ASP A 569 -29.03 -5.65 42.37
CA ASP A 569 -28.05 -4.58 42.58
C ASP A 569 -27.93 -3.63 41.38
N SER A 570 -28.83 -3.73 40.39
CA SER A 570 -28.76 -2.94 39.16
C SER A 570 -30.13 -2.61 38.58
N ASP A 571 -30.30 -1.40 38.06
CA ASP A 571 -31.52 -1.03 37.33
C ASP A 571 -31.60 -1.70 35.95
N TRP A 572 -30.50 -2.31 35.51
CA TRP A 572 -30.42 -2.97 34.21
C TRP A 572 -31.19 -4.27 34.19
N ALA A 573 -32.03 -4.37 33.17
CA ALA A 573 -32.68 -5.60 32.81
C ALA A 573 -32.10 -6.17 31.52
N PHE A 574 -32.20 -7.48 31.39
CA PHE A 574 -31.65 -8.22 30.28
C PHE A 574 -32.52 -9.42 29.95
N ALA A 575 -32.40 -9.90 28.73
CA ALA A 575 -32.94 -11.18 28.33
C ALA A 575 -31.85 -12.24 28.50
N LEU A 576 -32.18 -13.37 29.12
CA LEU A 576 -31.28 -14.50 29.21
C LEU A 576 -31.03 -15.09 27.82
N ALA A 577 -29.78 -15.47 27.56
CA ALA A 577 -29.45 -16.23 26.37
C ALA A 577 -30.25 -17.55 26.35
N PRO A 578 -30.83 -17.94 25.21
CA PRO A 578 -31.61 -19.16 25.13
C PRO A 578 -30.70 -20.37 25.37
N LEU A 579 -31.07 -21.21 26.33
CA LEU A 579 -30.41 -22.50 26.58
C LEU A 579 -31.19 -23.61 25.88
N PRO A 580 -30.54 -24.44 25.04
CA PRO A 580 -31.20 -25.58 24.41
C PRO A 580 -31.90 -26.47 25.43
N GLY A 581 -33.17 -26.75 25.18
CA GLY A 581 -33.97 -27.72 25.94
C GLY A 581 -34.31 -27.33 27.38
N ALA A 582 -34.04 -26.10 27.86
CA ALA A 582 -34.49 -25.69 29.19
C ALA A 582 -35.09 -24.30 29.24
N ASN A 583 -36.26 -24.24 29.87
CA ASN A 583 -36.86 -23.01 30.34
C ASN A 583 -36.50 -22.86 31.82
N LEU A 584 -35.46 -22.09 32.13
CA LEU A 584 -34.95 -21.94 33.51
C LEU A 584 -36.01 -21.45 34.50
N GLU A 585 -36.89 -20.55 34.07
CA GLU A 585 -38.00 -20.07 34.90
C GLU A 585 -38.98 -21.21 35.22
N ALA A 586 -39.36 -22.01 34.21
CA ALA A 586 -40.30 -23.12 34.41
C ALA A 586 -39.70 -24.28 35.20
N LEU A 587 -38.45 -24.67 34.89
CA LEU A 587 -37.72 -25.71 35.61
C LEU A 587 -37.49 -25.31 37.07
N GLY A 588 -37.11 -24.04 37.31
CA GLY A 588 -36.95 -23.53 38.67
C GLY A 588 -38.24 -23.52 39.48
N LEU A 589 -39.37 -23.17 38.85
CA LEU A 589 -40.68 -23.26 39.49
C LEU A 589 -41.09 -24.70 39.78
N GLU A 590 -40.78 -25.64 38.90
CA GLU A 590 -41.12 -27.05 39.07
C GLU A 590 -40.33 -27.70 40.20
N VAL A 591 -39.00 -27.52 40.20
CA VAL A 591 -38.13 -27.96 41.30
C VAL A 591 -38.58 -27.35 42.62
N LEU A 592 -38.92 -26.05 42.64
CA LEU A 592 -39.42 -25.39 43.84
C LEU A 592 -40.70 -26.05 44.36
N ARG A 593 -41.69 -26.34 43.49
CA ARG A 593 -42.95 -26.99 43.91
C ARG A 593 -42.73 -28.38 44.48
N GLN A 594 -41.94 -29.20 43.81
CA GLN A 594 -41.71 -30.59 44.22
C GLN A 594 -41.00 -30.67 45.58
N LEU A 595 -40.12 -29.71 45.87
CA LEU A 595 -39.40 -29.63 47.14
C LEU A 595 -40.19 -28.92 48.26
N THR A 596 -41.24 -28.16 47.95
CA THR A 596 -42.09 -27.50 48.97
C THR A 596 -43.35 -28.29 49.33
N VAL A 597 -43.86 -29.15 48.43
CA VAL A 597 -45.12 -29.90 48.65
C VAL A 597 -44.93 -31.15 49.52
N THR A 598 -43.70 -31.62 49.71
CA THR A 598 -43.37 -32.81 50.51
C THR A 598 -43.49 -32.63 52.03
N GLU A 599 -43.98 -31.50 52.54
CA GLU A 599 -44.22 -31.28 53.99
C GLU A 599 -45.67 -31.53 54.47
N GLU A 600 -46.63 -31.83 53.58
CA GLU A 600 -48.06 -31.97 53.96
C GLU A 600 -48.61 -33.42 54.05
N GLU A 601 -47.80 -34.46 53.80
CA GLU A 601 -48.19 -35.86 54.04
C GLU A 601 -47.22 -36.54 55.02
N ASP A 602 -47.44 -36.32 56.32
CA ASP A 602 -47.07 -37.25 57.40
C ASP A 602 -47.98 -37.07 58.63
#